data_AF-A0A434UFI0-F1
#
_entry.id   AF-A0A434UFI0-F1
#
_cell.length_a   1.000
_cell.length_b   1.000
_cell.length_c   1.000
_cell.angle_alpha   90.00
_cell.angle_beta   90.00
_cell.angle_gamma   90.00
#
_symmetry.space_group_name_H-M   'P 1'
#
loop_
_entity.id
_entity.type
_entity.pdbx_description
1 polymer ?
#
loop_
_entity_poly.entity_id
_entity_poly.type
_entity_poly.pdbx_seq_one_letter_code
_entity_poly.pdbx_strand_id
1 'polypeptide(L)'
;MRTVSLIPFLAVVGFLVGCTTDQGNAGQNNKSQCAGFGFSEGTDAFANCMLQLSLKQQSQQPPDHETLVRQYRDLSMARRGDDRYPVCSASDMDAELDTSANKWVGPNCQMAPD
;
A
#
# COMPACT_ATOMS: atom_id res chain seq x y z
N MET A 1 62.88 23.61 20.04
CA MET A 1 62.64 22.23 20.52
C MET A 1 61.12 22.01 20.55
N ARG A 2 60.67 20.96 19.83
CA ARG A 2 59.37 20.25 19.89
C ARG A 2 58.06 21.03 20.12
N THR A 3 57.20 21.00 19.09
CA THR A 3 55.76 20.64 19.13
C THR A 3 55.31 20.46 17.68
N VAL A 4 55.46 19.25 17.11
CA VAL A 4 54.45 18.18 16.99
C VAL A 4 53.33 18.54 16.01
N SER A 5 53.43 17.87 14.86
CA SER A 5 52.51 17.80 13.72
C SER A 5 51.08 17.51 14.15
N LEU A 6 50.14 18.38 13.77
CA LEU A 6 48.70 18.16 13.89
C LEU A 6 48.13 17.86 12.51
N ILE A 7 48.06 16.57 12.18
CA ILE A 7 46.95 16.08 11.37
C ILE A 7 46.10 15.25 12.33
N PRO A 8 44.85 15.66 12.55
CA PRO A 8 43.81 14.67 12.63
C PRO A 8 42.76 14.98 11.57
N PHE A 9 42.70 14.09 10.58
CA PHE A 9 41.46 13.50 10.11
C PHE A 9 40.23 14.39 10.29
N LEU A 10 40.05 15.29 9.32
CA LEU A 10 38.80 15.98 9.11
C LEU A 10 37.71 14.91 8.93
N ALA A 11 36.82 14.90 9.91
CA ALA A 11 35.77 13.92 10.10
C ALA A 11 34.90 13.76 8.86
N VAL A 12 35.00 12.62 8.19
CA VAL A 12 33.92 12.10 7.34
C VAL A 12 32.96 11.38 8.28
N VAL A 13 32.11 12.16 8.96
CA VAL A 13 30.88 11.66 9.57
C VAL A 13 29.75 12.20 8.71
N GLY A 14 29.23 11.37 7.83
CA GLY A 14 28.14 11.78 6.94
C GLY A 14 27.56 10.60 6.20
N PHE A 15 26.31 10.29 6.53
CA PHE A 15 25.36 9.40 5.85
C PHE A 15 25.44 7.89 6.14
N LEU A 16 24.97 7.55 7.34
CA LEU A 16 24.05 6.42 7.50
C LEU A 16 22.65 6.99 7.84
N VAL A 17 22.02 7.66 6.87
CA VAL A 17 20.59 7.97 6.95
C VAL A 17 19.98 7.51 5.64
N GLY A 18 19.38 6.32 5.65
CA GLY A 18 18.79 5.76 4.45
C GLY A 18 18.36 4.31 4.56
N CYS A 19 17.66 3.97 5.64
CA CYS A 19 16.74 2.83 5.75
C CYS A 19 15.92 3.03 7.03
N THR A 20 15.22 4.16 7.17
CA THR A 20 14.12 4.21 8.14
C THR A 20 12.99 3.40 7.52
N THR A 21 13.02 2.09 7.75
CA THR A 21 11.80 1.29 7.78
C THR A 21 10.81 2.09 8.61
N ASP A 22 9.74 2.55 7.97
CA ASP A 22 8.59 3.21 8.59
C ASP A 22 7.91 2.15 9.48
N GLN A 23 8.51 1.88 10.64
CA GLN A 23 8.05 0.86 11.57
C GLN A 23 6.88 1.44 12.35
N GLY A 24 5.72 1.47 11.69
CA GLY A 24 4.43 1.17 12.31
C GLY A 24 3.94 2.12 13.39
N ASN A 25 3.63 3.37 13.03
CA ASN A 25 2.82 4.27 13.87
C ASN A 25 1.39 3.71 14.14
N ALA A 26 0.95 2.72 13.35
CA ALA A 26 -0.33 2.03 13.52
C ALA A 26 -0.46 1.32 14.88
N GLY A 27 0.62 0.71 15.37
CA GLY A 27 0.61 0.00 16.66
C GLY A 27 0.39 0.93 17.86
N GLN A 28 1.02 2.11 17.84
CA GLN A 28 0.86 3.14 18.88
C GLN A 28 -0.52 3.81 18.82
N ASN A 29 -1.04 4.09 17.63
CA ASN A 29 -2.37 4.69 17.48
C ASN A 29 -3.47 3.75 18.00
N ASN A 30 -3.39 2.46 17.63
CA ASN A 30 -4.34 1.45 18.06
C ASN A 30 -4.36 1.28 19.58
N LYS A 31 -3.16 1.28 20.19
CA LYS A 31 -2.98 1.21 21.64
C LYS A 31 -3.70 2.36 22.36
N SER A 32 -3.52 3.59 21.86
CA SER A 32 -4.13 4.79 22.43
C SER A 32 -5.66 4.83 22.25
N GLN A 33 -6.18 4.32 21.13
CA GLN A 33 -7.63 4.20 20.92
C GLN A 33 -8.25 3.23 21.91
N CYS A 34 -7.68 2.03 22.08
CA CYS A 34 -8.19 1.04 23.02
C CYS A 34 -8.13 1.54 24.47
N ALA A 35 -7.07 2.23 24.87
CA ALA A 35 -7.00 2.87 26.18
C ALA A 35 -8.04 3.99 26.34
N GLY A 36 -8.28 4.79 25.29
CA GLY A 36 -9.29 5.87 25.29
C GLY A 36 -10.73 5.37 25.41
N PHE A 37 -11.02 4.15 24.94
CA PHE A 37 -12.31 3.49 25.17
C PHE A 37 -12.48 2.91 26.58
N GLY A 38 -11.45 3.02 27.44
CA GLY A 38 -11.48 2.54 28.82
C GLY A 38 -11.02 1.10 29.00
N PHE A 39 -10.41 0.48 27.98
CA PHE A 39 -9.81 -0.84 28.13
C PHE A 39 -8.45 -0.74 28.83
N SER A 40 -8.25 -1.55 29.87
CA SER A 40 -6.97 -1.63 30.58
C SER A 40 -5.99 -2.55 29.86
N GLU A 41 -4.75 -2.11 29.68
CA GLU A 41 -3.67 -2.93 29.14
C GLU A 41 -3.49 -4.24 29.93
N GLY A 42 -3.19 -5.33 29.22
CA GLY A 42 -3.04 -6.66 29.82
C GLY A 42 -4.34 -7.41 30.07
N THR A 43 -5.49 -6.82 29.71
CA THR A 43 -6.79 -7.52 29.75
C THR A 43 -7.14 -8.15 28.40
N ASP A 44 -7.96 -9.19 28.44
CA ASP A 44 -8.48 -9.83 27.22
C ASP A 44 -9.33 -8.87 26.38
N ALA A 45 -10.08 -7.99 27.04
CA ALA A 45 -10.86 -6.95 26.38
C ALA A 45 -9.97 -5.97 25.58
N PHE A 46 -8.80 -5.61 26.12
CA PHE A 46 -7.83 -4.78 25.42
C PHE A 46 -7.23 -5.50 24.20
N ALA A 47 -6.88 -6.78 24.36
CA ALA A 47 -6.36 -7.60 23.26
C ALA A 47 -7.40 -7.72 22.12
N ASN A 48 -8.67 -7.93 22.45
CA ASN A 48 -9.75 -8.00 21.47
C ASN A 48 -9.96 -6.65 20.74
N CYS A 49 -9.90 -5.52 21.46
CA CYS A 49 -9.96 -4.19 20.83
C CYS A 49 -8.81 -4.01 19.83
N MET A 50 -7.58 -4.29 20.25
CA MET A 50 -6.39 -4.19 19.39
C MET A 50 -6.50 -5.09 18.15
N LEU A 51 -7.01 -6.32 18.31
CA LEU A 51 -7.22 -7.26 17.21
C LEU A 51 -8.25 -6.74 16.20
N GLN A 52 -9.40 -6.26 16.67
CA GLN A 52 -10.43 -5.72 15.78
C GLN A 52 -9.90 -4.52 15.00
N LEU A 53 -9.12 -3.67 15.65
CA LEU A 53 -8.52 -2.51 15.02
C LEU A 53 -7.48 -2.91 13.97
N SER A 54 -6.62 -3.90 14.27
CA SER A 54 -5.66 -4.41 13.29
C SER A 54 -6.35 -5.04 12.08
N LEU A 55 -7.42 -5.80 12.29
CA LEU A 55 -8.20 -6.42 11.20
C LEU A 55 -8.85 -5.35 10.32
N LYS A 56 -9.41 -4.30 10.92
CA LYS A 56 -9.99 -3.18 10.19
C LYS A 56 -8.93 -2.46 9.36
N GLN A 57 -7.76 -2.23 9.93
CA GLN A 57 -6.66 -1.54 9.24
C GLN A 57 -6.12 -2.38 8.08
N GLN A 58 -6.02 -3.70 8.26
CA GLN A 58 -5.65 -4.64 7.21
C GLN A 58 -6.69 -4.68 6.08
N SER A 59 -7.99 -4.59 6.41
CA SER A 59 -9.06 -4.53 5.40
C SER A 59 -9.07 -3.22 4.58
N GLN A 60 -8.49 -2.15 5.12
CA GLN A 60 -8.38 -0.86 4.44
C GLN A 60 -7.09 -0.72 3.63
N GLN A 61 -6.19 -1.70 3.71
CA GLN A 61 -5.00 -1.70 2.89
C GLN A 61 -5.43 -2.00 1.44
N PRO A 62 -5.21 -1.07 0.49
CA PRO A 62 -5.61 -1.31 -0.89
C PRO A 62 -4.95 -2.60 -1.36
N PRO A 63 -5.69 -3.47 -2.08
CA PRO A 63 -5.12 -4.67 -2.65
C PRO A 63 -3.90 -4.33 -3.51
N ASP A 64 -2.95 -5.25 -3.53
CA ASP A 64 -1.74 -5.12 -4.34
C ASP A 64 -2.08 -4.84 -5.82
N HIS A 65 -1.33 -3.94 -6.47
CA HIS A 65 -1.59 -3.51 -7.85
C HIS A 65 -1.69 -4.69 -8.81
N GLU A 66 -0.81 -5.68 -8.66
CA GLU A 66 -0.82 -6.86 -9.53
C GLU A 66 -2.09 -7.69 -9.32
N THR A 67 -2.55 -7.79 -8.08
CA THR A 67 -3.80 -8.47 -7.73
C THR A 67 -5.01 -7.76 -8.34
N LEU A 68 -5.03 -6.42 -8.30
CA LEU A 68 -6.07 -5.61 -8.93
C LEU A 68 -6.09 -5.79 -10.46
N VAL A 69 -4.94 -5.68 -11.12
CA VAL A 69 -4.85 -5.86 -12.58
C VAL A 69 -5.30 -7.25 -12.99
N ARG A 70 -4.92 -8.30 -12.25
CA ARG A 70 -5.40 -9.68 -12.48
C ARG A 70 -6.91 -9.77 -12.34
N GLN A 71 -7.48 -9.16 -11.31
CA GLN A 71 -8.93 -9.15 -11.12
C GLN A 71 -9.64 -8.44 -12.28
N TYR A 72 -9.15 -7.28 -12.73
CA TYR A 72 -9.74 -6.57 -13.87
C TYR A 72 -9.61 -7.36 -15.17
N ARG A 73 -8.50 -8.08 -15.35
CA ARG A 73 -8.28 -9.01 -16.45
C ARG A 73 -9.27 -10.18 -16.45
N ASP A 74 -9.48 -10.83 -15.32
CA ASP A 74 -10.43 -11.95 -15.24
C ASP A 74 -11.86 -11.48 -15.58
N LEU A 75 -12.23 -10.30 -15.08
CA LEU A 75 -13.50 -9.66 -15.41
C LEU A 75 -13.62 -9.29 -16.88
N SER A 76 -12.57 -8.76 -17.51
CA SER A 76 -12.60 -8.44 -18.95
C SER A 76 -12.69 -9.68 -19.82
N MET A 77 -12.01 -10.77 -19.43
CA MET A 77 -12.05 -12.06 -20.13
C MET A 77 -13.42 -12.73 -20.04
N ALA A 78 -14.07 -12.67 -18.87
CA ALA A 78 -15.42 -13.22 -18.69
C ALA A 78 -16.50 -12.50 -19.53
N ARG A 79 -16.24 -11.26 -19.95
CA ARG A 79 -17.16 -10.40 -20.70
C ARG A 79 -16.84 -10.33 -22.19
N ARG A 80 -15.84 -11.07 -22.65
CA ARG A 80 -15.39 -11.03 -24.05
C ARG A 80 -16.54 -11.39 -25.00
N GLY A 81 -16.92 -10.45 -25.86
CA GLY A 81 -17.99 -10.63 -26.86
C GLY A 81 -19.39 -10.28 -26.36
N ASP A 82 -19.52 -9.71 -25.16
CA ASP A 82 -20.77 -9.13 -24.67
C ASP A 82 -20.64 -7.60 -24.61
N ASP A 83 -21.22 -6.93 -25.60
CA ASP A 83 -21.13 -5.49 -25.81
C ASP A 83 -21.89 -4.66 -24.75
N ARG A 84 -22.63 -5.33 -23.84
CA ARG A 84 -23.30 -4.68 -22.71
C ARG A 84 -22.33 -4.30 -21.58
N TYR A 85 -21.08 -4.74 -21.65
CA TYR A 85 -20.09 -4.49 -20.62
C TYR A 85 -19.08 -3.42 -21.02
N PRO A 86 -18.56 -2.66 -20.04
CA PRO A 86 -17.63 -1.58 -20.31
C PRO A 86 -16.29 -2.04 -20.87
N VAL A 87 -15.80 -1.32 -21.89
CA VAL A 87 -14.50 -1.46 -22.54
C VAL A 87 -13.57 -0.34 -22.09
N CYS A 88 -12.34 -0.70 -21.72
CA CYS A 88 -11.27 0.27 -21.51
C CYS A 88 -10.50 0.51 -22.82
N SER A 89 -9.81 1.64 -22.90
CA SER A 89 -8.96 2.06 -24.00
C SER A 89 -7.62 2.59 -23.49
N ALA A 90 -6.71 2.89 -24.42
CA ALA A 90 -5.43 3.55 -24.11
C ALA A 90 -5.60 4.97 -23.54
N SER A 91 -6.78 5.56 -23.67
CA SER A 91 -7.07 6.94 -23.25
C SER A 91 -7.55 7.02 -21.80
N ASP A 92 -7.88 5.88 -21.19
CA ASP A 92 -8.37 5.82 -19.81
C ASP A 92 -7.16 5.89 -18.85
N MET A 93 -7.13 6.92 -17.99
CA MET A 93 -5.95 7.26 -17.17
C MET A 93 -5.49 6.16 -16.21
N ASP A 94 -6.39 5.23 -15.86
CA ASP A 94 -6.12 4.12 -14.94
C ASP A 94 -6.21 2.75 -15.63
N ALA A 95 -6.27 2.72 -16.96
CA ALA A 95 -6.31 1.48 -17.71
C ALA A 95 -4.90 1.00 -18.06
N GLU A 96 -4.70 -0.31 -17.96
CA GLU A 96 -3.46 -0.99 -18.32
C GLU A 96 -3.72 -2.01 -19.43
N LEU A 97 -2.78 -2.15 -20.36
CA LEU A 97 -2.88 -3.11 -21.45
C LEU A 97 -2.48 -4.51 -20.97
N ASP A 98 -3.44 -5.43 -20.89
CA ASP A 98 -3.14 -6.85 -20.77
C ASP A 98 -2.63 -7.38 -22.12
N THR A 99 -1.32 -7.55 -22.22
CA THR A 99 -0.60 -8.01 -23.42
C THR A 99 -0.96 -9.43 -23.83
N SER A 100 -1.48 -10.25 -22.92
CA SER A 100 -1.85 -11.63 -23.24
C SER A 100 -3.24 -11.74 -23.88
N ALA A 101 -4.17 -10.87 -23.50
CA ALA A 101 -5.52 -10.78 -24.06
C ALA A 101 -5.63 -9.72 -25.17
N ASN A 102 -4.61 -8.87 -25.33
CA ASN A 102 -4.62 -7.67 -26.19
C ASN A 102 -5.86 -6.80 -25.90
N LYS A 103 -6.09 -6.50 -24.62
CA LYS A 103 -7.23 -5.71 -24.12
C LYS A 103 -6.77 -4.77 -23.01
N TRP A 104 -7.34 -3.58 -22.97
CA TRP A 104 -7.18 -2.66 -21.85
C TRP A 104 -8.09 -3.07 -20.68
N VAL A 105 -7.59 -2.96 -19.45
CA VAL A 105 -8.29 -3.32 -18.22
C VAL A 105 -8.10 -2.24 -17.17
N GLY A 106 -9.12 -1.91 -16.39
CA GLY A 106 -9.03 -0.86 -15.38
C GLY A 106 -10.33 -0.63 -14.61
N PRO A 107 -10.29 0.22 -13.56
CA PRO A 107 -11.44 0.51 -12.70
C PRO A 107 -12.55 1.30 -13.39
N ASN A 108 -12.19 2.16 -14.35
CA ASN A 108 -13.07 3.18 -14.91
C ASN A 108 -13.48 2.88 -16.37
N CYS A 109 -13.51 1.61 -16.79
CA CYS A 109 -13.93 1.25 -18.14
C CYS A 109 -15.35 1.79 -18.41
N GLN A 110 -15.59 2.31 -19.62
CA GLN A 110 -16.89 2.87 -20.04
C GLN A 110 -17.58 1.92 -21.02
N MET A 111 -18.92 1.91 -21.05
CA MET A 111 -19.67 1.15 -22.07
C MET A 111 -19.22 1.56 -23.47
N ALA A 112 -19.11 0.58 -24.37
CA ALA A 112 -18.84 0.89 -25.77
C ALA A 112 -19.95 1.83 -26.27
N PRO A 113 -19.62 2.96 -26.92
CA PRO A 113 -20.63 3.82 -27.51
C PRO A 113 -21.38 3.06 -28.62
N ASP A 114 -22.70 3.27 -28.69
CA ASP A 114 -23.62 2.65 -29.66
C ASP A 114 -23.23 2.91 -31.14
#